data_AF-A0A931LGG6-F1
#
_entry.id   AF-A0A931LGG6-F1
#
_cell.length_a   1.000
_cell.length_b   1.000
_cell.length_c   1.000
_cell.angle_alpha   90.00
_cell.angle_beta   90.00
_cell.angle_gamma   90.00
#
_symmetry.space_group_name_H-M   'P 1'
#
loop_
_entity.id
_entity.type
_entity.pdbx_description
1 polymer ?
#
loop_
_entity_poly.entity_id
_entity_poly.type
_entity_poly.pdbx_seq_one_letter_code
_entity_poly.pdbx_strand_id
1 'polypeptide(L)' 'MARLARELESQALKLSRRERARLAQRLISSLDQEVAADTERLWLAEAERRLAELKSGKVVGIPAAKVLRKVRSALR' A
#
# COMPACT_ATOMS: atom_id res chain seq x y z
N MET A 1 -22.15 14.65 5.61
CA MET A 1 -21.04 13.87 5.00
C MET A 1 -21.16 12.36 5.22
N ALA A 2 -21.27 11.85 6.44
CA ALA A 2 -21.33 10.40 6.72
C ALA A 2 -22.52 9.62 6.11
N ARG A 3 -23.61 10.30 5.73
CA ARG A 3 -24.75 9.66 5.05
C ARG A 3 -24.46 9.38 3.57
N LEU A 4 -23.94 10.37 2.85
CA LEU A 4 -23.57 10.23 1.44
C LEU A 4 -22.50 9.13 1.24
N ALA A 5 -21.49 9.09 2.11
CA ALA A 5 -20.47 8.05 2.06
C ALA A 5 -21.06 6.63 2.19
N ARG A 6 -22.01 6.43 3.12
CA ARG A 6 -22.70 5.14 3.29
C ARG A 6 -23.60 4.76 2.12
N GLU A 7 -24.26 5.75 1.51
CA GLU A 7 -25.07 5.52 0.31
C GLU A 7 -24.18 5.11 -0.89
N LEU A 8 -23.05 5.78 -1.10
CA LEU A 8 -22.06 5.43 -2.12
C LEU A 8 -21.42 4.06 -1.88
N GLU A 9 -21.12 3.72 -0.63
CA GLU A 9 -20.61 2.40 -0.25
C GLU A 9 -21.62 1.30 -0.58
N SER A 10 -22.89 1.48 -0.21
CA SER A 10 -23.96 0.54 -0.52
C SER A 10 -24.13 0.33 -2.03
N GLN A 11 -23.99 1.39 -2.83
CA GLN A 11 -24.03 1.30 -4.29
C GLN A 11 -22.79 0.59 -4.86
N ALA A 12 -21.60 0.91 -4.36
CA ALA A 12 -20.36 0.29 -4.78
C ALA A 12 -20.35 -1.23 -4.52
N LEU A 13 -20.91 -1.67 -3.39
CA LEU A 13 -20.98 -3.10 -3.05
C LEU A 13 -21.88 -3.91 -4.00
N LYS A 14 -22.82 -3.27 -4.72
CA LYS A 14 -23.68 -3.91 -5.73
C LYS A 14 -22.97 -4.14 -7.08
N LEU A 15 -21.84 -3.49 -7.33
CA LEU A 15 -21.07 -3.65 -8.56
C LEU A 15 -20.43 -5.04 -8.65
N SER A 16 -20.08 -5.47 -9.87
CA SER A 16 -19.31 -6.70 -10.05
C SER A 16 -17.94 -6.60 -9.39
N ARG A 17 -17.31 -7.76 -9.09
CA ARG A 17 -15.95 -7.80 -8.50
C ARG A 17 -14.94 -6.93 -9.27
N ARG A 18 -14.99 -6.97 -10.60
CA ARG A 18 -14.08 -6.23 -11.47
C ARG A 18 -14.32 -4.73 -11.44
N GLU A 19 -15.58 -4.30 -11.40
CA GLU A 19 -15.95 -2.89 -11.30
C GLU A 19 -15.58 -2.31 -9.93
N ARG A 20 -15.83 -3.05 -8.84
CA ARG A 20 -15.40 -2.65 -7.49
C ARG A 20 -13.90 -2.49 -7.40
N ALA A 21 -13.13 -3.44 -7.95
CA ALA A 21 -11.67 -3.34 -7.95
C ALA A 21 -11.18 -2.08 -8.68
N ARG A 22 -11.77 -1.75 -9.84
CA ARG A 22 -11.45 -0.52 -10.57
C ARG A 22 -11.83 0.74 -9.80
N LEU A 23 -13.00 0.77 -9.17
CA LEU A 23 -13.44 1.91 -8.37
C LEU A 23 -12.53 2.12 -7.15
N ALA A 24 -12.20 1.04 -6.43
CA ALA A 24 -11.29 1.08 -5.30
C ALA A 24 -9.91 1.61 -5.72
N GLN A 25 -9.35 1.15 -6.84
CA GLN A 25 -8.09 1.66 -7.37
C GLN A 25 -8.14 3.17 -7.62
N ARG A 26 -9.21 3.66 -8.27
CA ARG A 26 -9.36 5.10 -8.56
C ARG A 26 -9.47 5.94 -7.30
N LEU A 27 -10.23 5.48 -6.31
CA LEU A 27 -10.39 6.17 -5.03
C LEU A 27 -9.05 6.22 -4.28
N ILE A 28 -8.33 5.10 -4.18
CA ILE A 28 -7.01 5.06 -3.53
C ILE A 28 -6.04 6.01 -4.23
N SER A 29 -5.93 5.94 -5.57
CA SER A 29 -5.04 6.83 -6.34
C SER A 29 -5.41 8.32 -6.24
N SER A 30 -6.67 8.64 -5.92
CA SER A 30 -7.05 10.05 -5.68
C SER A 30 -6.51 10.59 -4.35
N LEU A 31 -6.26 9.72 -3.37
CA LEU A 31 -5.66 10.10 -2.08
C LEU A 31 -4.16 10.37 -2.20
N ASP A 32 -3.49 9.74 -3.18
CA ASP A 32 -2.05 9.91 -3.41
C ASP A 32 -1.68 11.34 -3.84
N GLN A 33 -2.65 12.14 -4.34
CA GLN A 33 -2.43 13.56 -4.66
C GLN A 33 -2.43 14.47 -3.43
N GLU A 34 -2.94 14.00 -2.29
CA GLU A 34 -2.93 14.74 -1.02
C GLU A 34 -1.65 14.47 -0.19
N VAL A 35 -0.71 13.69 -0.74
CA VAL A 35 0.56 13.41 -0.08
C VAL A 35 1.34 14.72 0.04
N ALA A 36 1.34 15.29 1.24
CA ALA A 36 2.11 16.49 1.56
C ALA A 36 3.56 16.30 1.11
N ALA A 37 4.16 17.33 0.49
CA ALA A 37 5.52 17.31 -0.07
C ALA A 37 6.59 16.77 0.89
N ASP A 38 6.33 16.85 2.20
CA ASP A 38 7.19 16.33 3.26
C ASP A 38 7.23 14.80 3.35
N THR A 39 6.21 14.11 2.84
CA THR A 39 6.10 12.65 2.91
C THR A 39 7.18 11.99 2.07
N GLU A 40 7.41 12.45 0.84
CA GLU A 40 8.46 11.89 -0.03
C GLU A 40 9.85 12.05 0.60
N ARG A 41 10.12 13.22 1.21
CA ARG A 41 11.36 13.46 1.96
C ARG A 41 11.51 12.50 3.15
N LEU A 42 10.45 12.28 3.92
CA LEU A 42 10.47 11.36 5.07
C LEU A 42 10.67 9.91 4.62
N TRP A 43 10.04 9.50 3.53
CA TRP A 43 10.21 8.17 2.94
C TRP A 43 11.63 7.95 2.42
N LEU A 44 12.23 8.94 1.77
CA LEU A 44 13.62 8.88 1.32
C LEU A 44 14.58 8.73 2.50
N ALA A 45 14.42 9.57 3.53
CA ALA A 45 15.24 9.50 4.75
C ALA A 45 15.13 8.12 5.43
N GLU A 46 13.92 7.56 5.48
CA GLU A 46 13.71 6.21 6.03
C GLU A 46 14.34 5.11 5.17
N ALA A 47 14.26 5.22 3.85
CA ALA A 47 14.88 4.27 2.93
C ALA A 47 16.40 4.26 3.06
N GLU A 48 17.03 5.43 3.11
CA GLU A 48 18.47 5.59 3.31
C GLU A 48 18.91 5.02 4.67
N ARG A 49 18.17 5.34 5.75
CA ARG A 49 18.42 4.79 7.08
C ARG A 49 18.42 3.27 7.05
N ARG A 50 17.37 2.64 6.52
CA ARG A 50 17.25 1.17 6.45
C ARG A 50 18.36 0.53 5.62
N LEU A 51 18.76 1.16 4.51
CA LEU A 51 19.86 0.69 3.69
C LEU A 51 21.18 0.69 4.45
N ALA A 52 21.46 1.76 5.21
CA ALA A 52 22.65 1.87 6.03
C ALA A 52 22.68 0.82 7.16
N GLU A 53 21.54 0.59 7.83
CA GLU A 53 21.43 -0.45 8.85
C GLU A 53 21.66 -1.86 8.27
N LEU A 54 21.16 -2.14 7.07
CA LEU A 54 21.39 -3.40 6.36
C LEU A 54 22.87 -3.57 5.97
N LYS A 55 23.48 -2.54 5.39
CA LYS A 55 24.89 -2.58 4.95
C LYS A 55 25.87 -2.70 6.12
N SER A 56 25.56 -2.07 7.25
CA SER A 56 26.37 -2.15 8.47
C SER A 56 26.19 -3.46 9.24
N GLY A 57 25.20 -4.28 8.88
CA GLY A 57 24.86 -5.50 9.62
C GLY A 57 24.15 -5.25 10.95
N LYS A 58 23.78 -3.99 11.26
CA LYS A 58 22.97 -3.64 12.44
C LYS A 58 21.63 -4.36 12.43
N VAL A 59 21.07 -4.61 11.26
CA VAL A 59 19.88 -5.44 11.06
C VAL A 59 20.20 -6.65 10.17
N VAL A 60 19.59 -7.78 10.49
CA VAL A 60 19.73 -9.01 9.70
C VAL A 60 18.60 -9.10 8.69
N GLY A 61 18.95 -9.12 7.41
CA GLY A 61 17.99 -9.29 6.31
C GLY A 61 17.38 -10.69 6.29
N ILE A 62 16.18 -10.80 5.72
CA ILE A 62 15.54 -12.09 5.45
C ILE A 62 15.93 -12.53 4.02
N PRO A 63 16.39 -13.77 3.81
CA PRO A 63 16.67 -14.27 2.46
C PRO A 63 15.48 -14.11 1.52
N ALA A 64 15.71 -13.51 0.35
CA ALA A 64 14.65 -13.19 -0.62
C ALA A 64 13.80 -14.41 -0.98
N ALA A 65 14.43 -15.58 -1.17
CA ALA A 65 13.74 -16.83 -1.46
C ALA A 65 12.70 -17.23 -0.38
N LYS A 66 12.99 -16.96 0.90
CA LYS A 66 12.06 -17.22 2.01
C LYS A 66 10.85 -16.31 1.94
N VAL A 67 11.06 -15.01 1.68
CA VAL A 67 9.98 -14.02 1.56
C VAL A 67 9.10 -14.32 0.35
N LEU A 68 9.71 -14.54 -0.83
CA LEU A 68 8.99 -14.82 -2.07
C LEU A 68 8.16 -16.11 -1.96
N ARG A 69 8.68 -17.15 -1.30
CA ARG A 69 7.92 -18.38 -1.05
C ARG A 69 6.67 -18.11 -0.21
N LYS A 70 6.79 -17.32 0.86
CA LYS A 70 5.66 -16.95 1.73
C LYS A 70 4.58 -16.16 0.98
N VAL A 71 4.98 -15.21 0.14
CA VAL A 71 4.04 -14.43 -0.68
C VAL A 71 3.28 -15.33 -1.65
N ARG A 72 3.99 -16.21 -2.37
CA ARG A 72 3.35 -17.15 -3.32
C ARG A 72 2.37 -18.10 -2.64
N SER A 73 2.65 -18.55 -1.42
CA SER A 73 1.71 -19.39 -0.67
C SER A 73 0.45 -18.65 -0.22
N ALA A 74 0.53 -17.33 0.03
CA ALA A 74 -0.61 -16.53 0.47
C ALA A 74 -1.53 -16.07 -0.70
N LEU A 75 -1.09 -16.26 -1.94
CA LEU A 75 -1.85 -15.95 -3.16
C LEU A 75 -2.58 -17.17 -3.74
N ARG A 76 -2.45 -18.33 -3.09
CA ARG A 76 -3.22 -19.55 -3.40
C ARG A 76 -4.44 -19.63 -2.49
#